data_AF-A0A3M9MSA9-F1
#
_entry.id   AF-A0A3M9MSA9-F1
#
_cell.length_a   1.000
_cell.length_b   1.000
_cell.length_c   1.000
_cell.angle_alpha   90.00
_cell.angle_beta   90.00
_cell.angle_gamma   90.00
#
_symmetry.space_group_name_H-M   'P 1'
#
loop_
_entity.id
_entity.type
_entity.pdbx_description
1 polymer ?
#
loop_
_entity_poly.entity_id
_entity_poly.type
_entity_poly.pdbx_seq_one_letter_code
_entity_poly.pdbx_strand_id
1 'polypeptide(L)' 'MHSSQETLIDDDNEFRIRLNVVLNYELVSTILRFGNGVIVERPELLKQKIKDIHEECLRHYV' A
#
# COMPACT_ATOMS: atom_id res chain seq x y z
N MET A 1 18.81 0.49 7.04
CA MET A 1 18.02 -0.18 5.98
C MET A 1 17.67 -1.58 6.46
N HIS A 2 16.38 -1.94 6.49
CA HIS A 2 15.96 -3.31 6.77
C HIS A 2 16.24 -4.19 5.54
N SER A 3 16.72 -5.41 5.76
CA SER A 3 17.08 -6.37 4.69
C SER A 3 15.92 -6.78 3.78
N SER A 4 14.68 -6.48 4.16
CA SER A 4 13.47 -6.74 3.39
C SER A 4 13.08 -5.62 2.42
N GLN A 5 13.75 -4.47 2.47
CA GLN A 5 13.41 -3.28 1.69
C GLN A 5 14.44 -3.00 0.59
N GLU A 6 13.94 -2.85 -0.63
CA GLU A 6 14.70 -2.45 -1.82
C GLU A 6 14.09 -1.15 -2.36
N THR A 7 14.90 -0.09 -2.49
CA THR A 7 14.48 1.14 -3.15
C THR A 7 14.52 0.93 -4.67
N LEU A 8 13.39 1.17 -5.34
CA LEU A 8 13.26 1.04 -6.79
C LEU A 8 13.38 2.40 -7.49
N ILE A 9 12.77 3.45 -6.90
CA ILE A 9 12.79 4.82 -7.41
C ILE A 9 12.90 5.76 -6.21
N ASP A 10 13.74 6.78 -6.33
CA ASP A 10 13.94 7.85 -5.37
C ASP A 10 14.31 9.11 -6.17
N ASP A 11 13.28 9.86 -6.57
CA ASP A 11 13.42 11.10 -7.31
C ASP A 11 12.44 12.18 -6.79
N ASP A 12 12.50 13.37 -7.36
CA ASP A 12 11.69 14.52 -6.91
C ASP A 12 10.18 14.32 -7.08
N ASN A 13 9.74 13.30 -7.84
CA ASN A 13 8.34 13.02 -8.11
C ASN A 13 7.80 11.85 -7.27
N GLU A 14 8.58 10.78 -7.09
CA GLU A 14 8.12 9.60 -6.36
C GLU A 14 9.21 8.88 -5.56
N PHE A 15 8.77 8.26 -4.46
CA PHE A 15 9.56 7.31 -3.69
C PHE A 15 8.91 5.93 -3.76
N ARG A 16 9.57 4.99 -4.46
CA ARG A 16 9.04 3.63 -4.69
C ARG A 16 9.94 2.59 -4.06
N ILE A 17 9.33 1.72 -3.27
CA ILE A 17 10.01 0.60 -2.61
C ILE A 17 9.38 -0.74 -2.95
N ARG A 18 10.20 -1.79 -2.90
CA ARG A 18 9.77 -3.19 -2.86
C ARG A 18 10.02 -3.72 -1.45
N LEU A 19 9.04 -4.44 -0.93
CA LEU A 19 9.11 -5.09 0.38
C LEU A 19 8.90 -6.59 0.22
N ASN A 20 9.77 -7.39 0.83
CA ASN A 20 9.56 -8.83 0.99
C ASN A 20 8.97 -9.12 2.37
N VAL A 21 7.63 -9.13 2.45
CA VAL A 21 6.87 -9.26 3.71
C VAL A 21 5.66 -10.17 3.52
N VAL A 22 5.17 -10.75 4.61
CA VAL A 22 3.94 -11.53 4.61
C VAL A 22 2.73 -10.59 4.56
N LEU A 23 1.78 -10.88 3.67
CA LEU A 23 0.51 -10.14 3.58
C LEU A 23 -0.38 -10.45 4.79
N ASN A 24 -0.20 -9.71 5.88
CA ASN A 24 -0.99 -9.84 7.10
C ASN A 24 -1.91 -8.62 7.33
N TYR A 25 -2.74 -8.70 8.36
CA TYR A 25 -3.67 -7.62 8.71
C TYR A 25 -2.95 -6.31 9.08
N GLU A 26 -1.83 -6.40 9.81
CA GLU A 26 -1.05 -5.25 10.25
C GLU A 26 -0.50 -4.43 9.07
N LEU A 27 0.05 -5.11 8.05
CA LEU A 27 0.52 -4.48 6.82
C LEU A 27 -0.62 -3.74 6.11
N VAL A 28 -1.76 -4.42 5.93
CA VAL A 28 -2.93 -3.85 5.26
C VAL A 28 -3.44 -2.62 6.02
N SER A 29 -3.60 -2.72 7.34
CA SER A 29 -4.02 -1.61 8.19
C SER A 29 -3.03 -0.44 8.14
N THR A 30 -1.73 -0.74 8.16
CA THR A 30 -0.68 0.28 8.06
C THR A 30 -0.74 1.02 6.74
N ILE A 31 -0.92 0.33 5.62
CA ILE A 31 -1.11 0.95 4.30
C ILE A 31 -2.33 1.86 4.30
N LEU A 32 -3.49 1.36 4.77
CA LEU A 32 -4.74 2.12 4.81
C LEU A 32 -4.64 3.39 5.66
N ARG A 33 -3.89 3.35 6.77
CA ARG A 33 -3.67 4.51 7.65
C ARG A 33 -2.99 5.68 6.96
N PHE A 34 -2.23 5.44 5.88
CA PHE A 34 -1.61 6.51 5.10
C PHE A 34 -2.57 7.17 4.09
N GLY A 35 -3.78 6.64 3.92
CA GLY A 35 -4.76 7.20 2.98
C GLY A 35 -4.21 7.25 1.54
N ASN A 36 -4.22 8.43 0.92
CA ASN A 36 -3.69 8.63 -0.43
C ASN A 36 -2.16 8.82 -0.49
N GLY A 37 -1.47 8.86 0.65
CA GLY A 37 -0.02 9.05 0.70
C GLY A 37 0.80 7.80 0.36
N VAL A 38 0.17 6.62 0.33
CA VAL A 38 0.80 5.35 -0.07
C VAL A 38 -0.11 4.62 -1.04
N ILE A 39 0.46 4.14 -2.14
CA ILE A 39 -0.26 3.39 -3.18
C ILE A 39 0.42 2.02 -3.35
N VAL A 40 -0.39 0.97 -3.45
CA VAL A 40 0.09 -0.38 -3.77
C VAL A 40 0.05 -0.58 -5.27
N GLU A 41 1.23 -0.61 -5.90
CA GLU A 41 1.35 -0.92 -7.32
C GLU A 41 1.22 -2.43 -7.60
N ARG A 42 1.84 -3.27 -6.77
CA ARG A 42 1.84 -4.74 -6.86
C ARG A 42 2.03 -5.38 -5.47
N PRO A 43 1.63 -6.64 -5.27
CA PRO A 43 0.91 -7.51 -6.21
C PRO A 43 -0.56 -7.09 -6.36
N GLU A 44 -1.18 -7.51 -7.48
CA GLU A 44 -2.57 -7.14 -7.81
C GLU A 44 -3.56 -7.55 -6.70
N LEU A 45 -3.30 -8.70 -6.05
CA LEU A 45 -4.11 -9.17 -4.92
C LEU A 45 -4.17 -8.14 -3.77
N LEU A 46 -3.03 -7.57 -3.40
CA LEU A 46 -2.98 -6.58 -2.31
C LEU A 46 -3.61 -5.26 -2.77
N LYS A 47 -3.31 -4.84 -4.01
CA LYS A 47 -3.90 -3.64 -4.61
C LYS A 47 -5.42 -3.70 -4.62
N GLN A 48 -6.00 -4.80 -5.08
CA GLN A 48 -7.45 -4.99 -5.12
C GLN A 48 -8.05 -4.98 -3.71
N LYS A 49 -7.40 -5.65 -2.74
CA LYS A 49 -7.86 -5.64 -1.35
C LYS A 49 -7.94 -4.22 -0.76
N ILE A 50 -6.94 -3.39 -1.01
CA ILE A 50 -6.93 -1.99 -0.53
C ILE A 50 -8.03 -1.18 -1.23
N LYS A 51 -8.18 -1.36 -2.54
CA LYS A 51 -9.23 -0.72 -3.33
C LYS A 51 -10.63 -1.06 -2.82
N ASP A 52 -10.93 -2.34 -2.60
CA ASP A 52 -12.23 -2.81 -2.10
C ASP A 52 -12.60 -2.16 -0.76
N ILE A 53 -11.61 -2.04 0.14
CA ILE A 53 -11.80 -1.40 1.45
C ILE A 53 -12.11 0.09 1.29
N HIS A 54 -11.38 0.81 0.43
CA HIS A 54 -11.66 2.21 0.16
C HIS A 54 -13.05 2.42 -0.49
N GLU A 55 -13.45 1.54 -1.40
CA GLU A 55 -14.78 1.58 -2.02
C GLU A 55 -15.89 1.30 -1.00
N GLU A 56 -15.71 0.37 -0.06
CA GLU A 56 -16.64 0.15 1.06
C GLU A 56 -16.71 1.36 1.99
N CYS A 57 -15.56 1.93 2.35
CA CYS A 57 -15.55 3.15 3.15
C CYS A 57 -16.30 4.29 2.46
N LEU A 58 -16.13 4.46 1.15
CA LEU A 58 -16.84 5.47 0.38
C LEU A 58 -18.35 5.27 0.43
N ARG A 59 -18.83 4.02 0.38
CA ARG A 59 -20.27 3.68 0.48
C ARG A 59 -20.94 4.17 1.77
N HIS A 60 -20.18 4.40 2.84
CA HIS A 60 -20.74 4.94 4.09
C HIS A 60 -21.06 6.44 4.04
N TYR A 61 -20.63 7.14 2.99
CA TYR A 61 -20.78 8.59 2.84
C TYR A 61 -21.67 9.00 1.66
N VAL A 62 -22.18 8.05 0.88
CA VAL A 62 -23.05 8.27 -0.30
C VAL A 62 -24.48 7.79 -0.07
#